data_AF-A0A411HBD4-F1
#
_entry.id   AF-A0A411HBD4-F1
#
_cell.length_a   1.000
_cell.length_b   1.000
_cell.length_c   1.000
_cell.angle_alpha   90.00
_cell.angle_beta   90.00
_cell.angle_gamma   90.00
#
_symmetry.space_group_name_H-M   'P 1'
#
loop_
_entity.id
_entity.type
_entity.pdbx_description
1 polymer ?
#
loop_
_entity_poly.entity_id
_entity_poly.type
_entity_poly.pdbx_seq_one_letter_code
_entity_poly.pdbx_strand_id
1 'polypeptide(L)'
;MAATDATSLATDKDKLSYSIGADLGKNFKNQGIDVNPEAMAKGMQDAMSGAQLALTEQQMKDVLNKFQKDLMAKRTAEFNKKADENKVKGEAFLTENKNKPGVVVLPSGLQYKVINSGNGVKPGKSDTVTVEYTGRLIDGTVFDSTEKKREAKD
;
A
#
# COMPACT_ATOMS: atom_id res chain seq x y z
N MET A 1 19.33 11.04 -15.58
CA MET A 1 18.64 12.25 -16.04
C MET A 1 19.26 13.42 -15.30
N ALA A 2 19.88 14.35 -16.05
CA ALA A 2 20.56 15.50 -15.49
C ALA A 2 19.56 16.44 -14.83
N ALA A 3 19.86 16.88 -13.61
CA ALA A 3 19.11 17.91 -12.92
C ALA A 3 19.33 19.23 -13.67
N THR A 4 18.27 19.72 -14.32
CA THR A 4 18.24 21.07 -14.90
C THR A 4 18.32 22.11 -13.79
N ASP A 5 19.40 22.90 -13.81
CA ASP A 5 19.66 24.16 -13.12
C ASP A 5 19.04 24.37 -11.72
N ALA A 6 19.74 23.86 -10.71
CA ALA A 6 19.49 24.08 -9.29
C ALA A 6 19.82 25.52 -8.80
N THR A 7 19.73 26.53 -9.65
CA THR A 7 20.16 27.91 -9.35
C THR A 7 19.06 28.79 -8.73
N SER A 8 17.81 28.31 -8.64
CA SER A 8 16.66 29.12 -8.19
C SER A 8 16.08 28.76 -6.81
N LEU A 9 16.56 27.71 -6.14
CA LEU A 9 16.12 27.31 -4.79
C LEU A 9 17.19 27.69 -3.76
N ALA A 10 17.46 29.00 -3.65
CA ALA A 10 18.59 29.51 -2.88
C ALA A 10 18.37 29.43 -1.37
N THR A 11 17.13 29.57 -0.91
CA THR A 11 16.80 29.60 0.53
C THR A 11 16.19 28.29 1.01
N ASP A 12 16.26 28.04 2.32
CA ASP A 12 15.59 26.87 2.93
C ASP A 12 14.08 26.93 2.76
N LYS A 13 13.51 28.13 2.68
CA LYS A 13 12.10 28.34 2.34
C LYS A 13 11.79 27.80 0.95
N ASP A 14 12.60 28.12 -0.05
CA ASP A 14 12.39 27.66 -1.44
C ASP A 14 12.48 26.13 -1.54
N LYS A 15 13.47 25.54 -0.87
CA LYS A 15 13.65 24.07 -0.81
C LYS A 15 12.48 23.38 -0.13
N LEU A 16 11.97 23.93 0.98
CA LEU A 16 10.81 23.40 1.68
C LEU A 16 9.55 23.46 0.80
N SER A 17 9.27 24.61 0.19
CA SER A 17 8.11 24.78 -0.71
C SER A 17 8.15 23.83 -1.91
N TYR A 18 9.32 23.67 -2.54
CA TYR A 18 9.51 22.71 -3.63
C TYR A 18 9.29 21.27 -3.15
N SER A 19 9.82 20.91 -1.98
CA SER A 19 9.70 19.56 -1.43
C SER A 19 8.24 19.19 -1.13
N ILE A 20 7.46 20.12 -0.56
CA ILE A 20 6.01 19.93 -0.33
C ILE A 20 5.28 19.75 -1.66
N GLY A 21 5.53 20.62 -2.65
CA GLY A 21 4.90 20.51 -3.97
C GLY A 21 5.23 19.20 -4.69
N ALA A 22 6.49 18.76 -4.62
CA ALA A 22 6.96 17.51 -5.21
C ALA A 22 6.31 16.28 -4.52
N ASP A 23 6.21 16.28 -3.19
CA ASP A 23 5.56 15.20 -2.44
C ASP A 23 4.06 15.11 -2.76
N LEU A 24 3.36 16.24 -2.76
CA LEU A 24 1.95 16.32 -3.16
C LEU A 24 1.72 15.82 -4.60
N GLY A 25 2.54 16.29 -5.55
CA GLY A 25 2.45 15.87 -6.94
C GLY A 25 2.73 14.37 -7.13
N LYS A 26 3.73 13.83 -6.42
CA LYS A 26 4.03 12.39 -6.42
C LYS A 26 2.87 11.59 -5.84
N ASN A 27 2.25 12.06 -4.76
CA ASN A 27 1.11 11.43 -4.14
C ASN A 27 -0.10 11.38 -5.10
N PHE A 28 -0.42 12.49 -5.76
CA PHE A 28 -1.49 12.55 -6.76
C PHE A 28 -1.24 11.62 -7.94
N LYS A 29 -0.03 11.61 -8.49
CA LYS A 29 0.36 10.68 -9.55
C LYS A 29 0.19 9.22 -9.12
N ASN A 30 0.63 8.85 -7.92
CA ASN A 30 0.53 7.49 -7.41
C ASN A 30 -0.93 7.04 -7.18
N GLN A 31 -1.82 7.96 -6.84
CA GLN A 31 -3.26 7.70 -6.75
C GLN A 31 -3.98 7.85 -8.10
N GLY A 32 -3.26 8.29 -9.14
CA GLY A 32 -3.77 8.64 -10.47
C GLY A 32 -4.85 9.74 -10.41
N ILE A 33 -4.63 10.72 -9.55
CA ILE A 33 -5.41 11.96 -9.47
C ILE A 33 -4.85 12.91 -10.53
N ASP A 34 -5.71 13.34 -11.45
CA ASP A 34 -5.34 14.29 -12.51
C ASP A 34 -5.73 15.71 -12.09
N VAL A 35 -4.75 16.60 -12.02
CA VAL A 35 -4.92 17.98 -11.56
C VAL A 35 -4.17 18.93 -12.47
N ASN A 36 -4.68 20.15 -12.61
CA ASN A 36 -3.95 21.24 -13.24
C ASN A 36 -3.04 21.94 -12.19
N PRO A 37 -1.70 21.86 -12.32
CA PRO A 37 -0.78 22.44 -11.33
C PRO A 37 -0.86 23.96 -11.24
N GLU A 38 -1.11 24.65 -12.35
CA GLU A 38 -1.23 26.11 -12.39
C GLU A 38 -2.46 26.59 -11.63
N ALA A 39 -3.60 25.94 -11.85
CA ALA A 39 -4.84 26.24 -11.12
C ALA A 39 -4.70 25.95 -9.62
N MET A 40 -3.98 24.89 -9.26
CA MET A 40 -3.70 24.53 -7.87
C MET A 40 -2.79 25.55 -7.20
N ALA A 41 -1.72 25.98 -7.87
CA ALA A 41 -0.82 27.02 -7.38
C ALA A 41 -1.57 28.34 -7.17
N LYS A 42 -2.47 28.70 -8.10
CA LYS A 42 -3.32 29.88 -7.97
C LYS A 42 -4.25 29.80 -6.76
N GLY A 43 -4.93 28.67 -6.56
CA GLY A 43 -5.77 28.46 -5.38
C GLY A 43 -5.00 28.54 -4.06
N MET A 44 -3.78 27.99 -4.02
CA MET A 44 -2.89 28.11 -2.86
C MET A 44 -2.49 29.57 -2.60
N GLN A 45 -2.12 30.31 -3.64
CA GLN A 45 -1.76 31.72 -3.54
C GLN A 45 -2.93 32.58 -3.03
N ASP A 46 -4.13 32.38 -3.56
CA ASP A 46 -5.31 33.16 -3.16
C ASP A 46 -5.67 32.90 -1.69
N ALA A 47 -5.63 31.64 -1.27
CA ALA A 47 -5.89 31.26 0.12
C ALA A 47 -4.83 31.81 1.09
N MET A 48 -3.55 31.76 0.74
CA MET A 48 -2.46 32.24 1.62
C MET A 48 -2.42 33.77 1.74
N SER A 49 -2.79 34.48 0.68
CA SER A 49 -2.82 35.94 0.67
C SER A 49 -4.10 36.53 1.26
N GLY A 50 -5.11 35.69 1.54
CA GLY A 50 -6.44 36.15 1.94
C GLY A 50 -7.20 36.85 0.80
N ALA A 51 -6.79 36.63 -0.44
CA ALA A 51 -7.49 37.15 -1.60
C ALA A 51 -8.85 36.47 -1.77
N GLN A 52 -9.75 37.12 -2.50
CA GLN A 52 -11.02 36.52 -2.86
C GLN A 52 -10.78 35.25 -3.70
N LEU A 53 -11.29 34.13 -3.24
CA LEU A 53 -11.18 32.85 -3.94
C LEU A 53 -12.01 32.87 -5.23
N ALA A 54 -11.47 32.24 -6.28
CA ALA A 54 -12.16 32.09 -7.56
C ALA A 54 -13.41 31.18 -7.48
N LEU A 55 -13.55 30.40 -6.41
CA LEU A 55 -14.71 29.57 -6.12
C LEU A 55 -15.29 29.96 -4.77
N THR A 56 -16.62 29.92 -4.69
CA THR A 56 -17.32 30.01 -3.40
C THR A 56 -17.03 28.77 -2.56
N GLU A 57 -17.21 28.89 -1.23
CA GLU A 57 -17.08 27.74 -0.33
C GLU A 57 -17.99 26.57 -0.72
N GLN A 58 -19.21 26.87 -1.19
CA GLN A 58 -20.15 25.84 -1.62
C GLN A 58 -19.65 25.10 -2.86
N GLN A 59 -19.17 25.82 -3.88
CA GLN A 59 -18.60 25.21 -5.08
C GLN A 59 -17.37 24.34 -4.75
N MET A 60 -16.48 24.81 -3.86
CA MET A 60 -15.34 24.02 -3.41
C MET A 60 -15.79 22.73 -2.71
N LYS A 61 -16.76 22.81 -1.79
CA LYS A 61 -17.32 21.64 -1.10
C LYS A 61 -17.93 20.65 -2.08
N ASP A 62 -18.70 21.11 -3.05
CA ASP A 62 -19.36 20.24 -4.03
C ASP A 62 -18.34 19.52 -4.93
N VAL A 63 -17.31 20.23 -5.40
CA VAL A 63 -16.23 19.65 -6.20
C VAL A 63 -15.43 18.64 -5.37
N LEU A 64 -15.06 18.97 -4.14
CA LEU A 64 -14.31 18.07 -3.25
C LEU A 64 -15.12 16.82 -2.88
N ASN A 65 -16.41 16.95 -2.61
CA ASN A 65 -17.30 15.82 -2.34
C ASN A 65 -17.40 14.89 -3.55
N LYS A 66 -17.54 15.44 -4.76
CA LYS A 66 -17.53 14.65 -5.99
C LYS A 66 -16.20 13.93 -6.16
N PHE A 67 -15.09 14.64 -6.01
CA PHE A 67 -13.75 14.08 -6.09
C PHE A 67 -13.53 12.93 -5.09
N GLN A 68 -13.96 13.07 -3.83
CA GLN A 68 -13.88 12.01 -2.83
C GLN A 68 -14.69 10.77 -3.20
N LYS A 69 -15.90 10.95 -3.76
CA LYS A 69 -16.73 9.83 -4.26
C LYS A 69 -16.06 9.11 -5.43
N ASP A 70 -15.54 9.85 -6.41
CA ASP A 70 -14.86 9.28 -7.57
C ASP A 70 -13.59 8.52 -7.14
N LEU A 71 -12.83 9.07 -6.18
CA LEU A 71 -11.64 8.43 -5.62
C LEU A 71 -12.00 7.16 -4.82
N MET A 72 -13.10 7.14 -4.07
CA MET A 72 -13.61 5.93 -3.42
C MET A 72 -13.97 4.86 -4.46
N ALA A 73 -14.73 5.22 -5.50
CA ALA A 73 -15.10 4.29 -6.57
C ALA A 73 -13.87 3.70 -7.27
N LYS A 74 -12.86 4.53 -7.56
CA LYS A 74 -11.58 4.08 -8.13
C LYS A 74 -10.85 3.11 -7.20
N ARG A 75 -10.77 3.41 -5.90
CA ARG A 75 -10.15 2.49 -4.91
C ARG A 75 -10.88 1.15 -4.83
N THR A 76 -12.21 1.15 -4.85
CA THR A 76 -13.00 -0.08 -4.86
C THR A 76 -12.77 -0.90 -6.14
N ALA A 77 -12.71 -0.24 -7.31
CA ALA A 77 -12.42 -0.90 -8.57
C ALA A 77 -11.02 -1.55 -8.57
N GLU A 78 -9.99 -0.81 -8.12
CA GLU A 78 -8.63 -1.34 -8.00
C GLU A 78 -8.53 -2.47 -6.96
N PHE A 79 -9.27 -2.39 -5.86
CA PHE A 79 -9.34 -3.46 -4.86
C PHE A 79 -9.96 -4.73 -5.46
N ASN A 80 -11.10 -4.62 -6.15
CA ASN A 80 -11.77 -5.76 -6.78
C ASN A 80 -10.87 -6.39 -7.84
N LYS A 81 -10.24 -5.58 -8.69
CA LYS A 81 -9.27 -6.05 -9.68
C LYS A 81 -8.12 -6.82 -9.02
N LYS A 82 -7.53 -6.28 -7.95
CA LYS A 82 -6.46 -6.97 -7.20
C LYS A 82 -6.96 -8.25 -6.53
N ALA A 83 -8.19 -8.27 -6.03
CA ALA A 83 -8.77 -9.48 -5.44
C ALA A 83 -8.88 -10.60 -6.48
N ASP A 84 -9.37 -10.30 -7.67
CA ASP A 84 -9.48 -11.25 -8.78
C ASP A 84 -8.09 -11.73 -9.23
N GLU A 85 -7.15 -10.80 -9.43
CA GLU A 85 -5.77 -11.14 -9.77
C GLU A 85 -5.11 -12.04 -8.72
N ASN A 86 -5.29 -11.73 -7.44
CA ASN A 86 -4.71 -12.52 -6.35
C ASN A 86 -5.38 -13.89 -6.21
N LYS A 87 -6.68 -14.00 -6.46
CA LYS A 87 -7.39 -15.29 -6.49
C LYS A 87 -6.81 -16.18 -7.57
N VAL A 88 -6.66 -15.67 -8.80
CA VAL A 88 -6.06 -16.42 -9.91
C VAL A 88 -4.62 -16.84 -9.60
N LYS A 89 -3.79 -15.92 -9.10
CA LYS A 89 -2.40 -16.22 -8.71
C LYS A 89 -2.33 -17.26 -7.59
N GLY A 90 -3.23 -17.17 -6.60
CA GLY A 90 -3.33 -18.11 -5.49
C GLY A 90 -3.73 -19.52 -5.93
N GLU A 91 -4.75 -19.63 -6.78
CA GLU A 91 -5.19 -20.91 -7.34
C GLU A 91 -4.09 -21.56 -8.20
N ALA A 92 -3.39 -20.78 -9.02
CA ALA A 92 -2.26 -21.25 -9.80
C ALA A 92 -1.12 -21.76 -8.89
N PHE A 93 -0.75 -20.99 -7.88
CA PHE A 93 0.27 -21.38 -6.90
C PHE A 93 -0.08 -22.70 -6.21
N LEU A 94 -1.31 -22.84 -5.69
CA LEU A 94 -1.74 -24.06 -5.01
C LEU A 94 -1.81 -25.26 -5.96
N THR A 95 -2.19 -25.05 -7.22
CA THR A 95 -2.24 -26.08 -8.26
C THR A 95 -0.85 -26.61 -8.61
N GLU A 96 0.17 -25.75 -8.65
CA GLU A 96 1.55 -26.17 -8.83
C GLU A 96 2.10 -26.82 -7.55
N ASN A 97 1.85 -26.22 -6.40
CA ASN A 97 2.44 -26.61 -5.12
C ASN A 97 2.04 -28.01 -4.68
N LYS A 98 0.81 -28.45 -4.94
CA LYS A 98 0.36 -29.81 -4.59
C LYS A 98 1.17 -30.93 -5.24
N ASN A 99 1.87 -30.63 -6.34
CA ASN A 99 2.70 -31.61 -7.05
C ASN A 99 4.14 -31.65 -6.52
N LYS A 100 4.52 -30.76 -5.60
CA LYS A 100 5.89 -30.69 -5.06
C LYS A 100 6.15 -31.82 -4.06
N PRO A 101 7.38 -32.38 -4.02
CA PRO A 101 7.71 -33.48 -3.12
C PRO A 101 7.48 -33.14 -1.64
N GLY A 102 6.77 -34.03 -0.95
CA GLY A 102 6.44 -33.94 0.47
C GLY A 102 5.26 -33.02 0.81
N VAL A 103 4.60 -32.43 -0.20
CA VAL A 103 3.36 -31.66 0.02
C VAL A 103 2.19 -32.62 0.20
N VAL A 104 1.38 -32.35 1.23
CA VAL A 104 0.13 -33.06 1.53
C VAL A 104 -1.02 -32.08 1.40
N VAL A 105 -2.11 -32.52 0.77
CA VAL A 105 -3.34 -31.73 0.58
C VAL A 105 -4.45 -32.27 1.47
N LEU A 106 -5.08 -31.39 2.25
CA LEU A 106 -6.23 -31.72 3.10
C LEU A 106 -7.56 -31.52 2.34
N PRO A 107 -8.68 -32.14 2.79
CA PRO A 107 -10.01 -31.93 2.20
C PRO A 107 -10.46 -30.45 2.18
N SER A 108 -9.96 -29.63 3.09
CA SER A 108 -10.23 -28.18 3.13
C SER A 108 -9.49 -27.38 2.04
N GLY A 109 -8.57 -28.00 1.30
CA GLY A 109 -7.67 -27.34 0.35
C GLY A 109 -6.38 -26.82 0.98
N LEU A 110 -6.24 -26.86 2.31
CA LEU A 110 -4.98 -26.53 2.99
C LEU A 110 -3.88 -27.50 2.54
N GLN A 111 -2.72 -26.94 2.20
CA GLN A 111 -1.52 -27.69 1.86
C GLN A 111 -0.45 -27.47 2.92
N TYR A 112 0.25 -28.54 3.29
CA TYR A 112 1.39 -28.44 4.18
C TYR A 112 2.50 -29.39 3.75
N LYS A 113 3.72 -29.11 4.21
CA LYS A 113 4.87 -29.98 4.07
C LYS A 113 5.55 -30.10 5.44
N VAL A 114 5.73 -31.33 5.91
CA VAL A 114 6.49 -31.57 7.14
C VAL A 114 7.97 -31.45 6.81
N ILE A 115 8.66 -30.49 7.42
CA ILE A 115 10.11 -30.29 7.24
C ILE A 115 10.87 -31.17 8.23
N ASN A 116 10.50 -31.11 9.51
CA ASN A 116 11.01 -31.97 10.57
C ASN A 116 9.82 -32.35 11.47
N SER A 117 9.64 -33.65 11.73
CA SER A 117 8.52 -34.13 12.56
C SER A 117 8.92 -34.14 14.04
N GLY A 118 8.13 -33.46 14.87
CA GLY A 118 8.21 -33.62 16.32
C GLY A 118 7.60 -34.95 16.81
N ASN A 119 7.82 -35.25 18.08
CA ASN A 119 7.32 -36.44 18.78
C ASN A 119 6.39 -36.11 19.97
N GLY A 120 6.05 -34.84 20.17
CA GLY A 120 5.17 -34.38 21.24
C GLY A 120 3.68 -34.60 20.96
N VAL A 121 2.85 -34.25 21.94
CA VAL A 121 1.38 -34.28 21.80
C VAL A 121 0.93 -33.27 20.73
N LYS A 122 -0.07 -33.66 19.94
CA LYS A 122 -0.71 -32.74 18.99
C LYS A 122 -1.66 -31.80 19.76
N PRO A 123 -1.61 -30.48 19.52
CA PRO A 123 -2.47 -29.54 20.23
C PRO A 123 -3.95 -29.75 19.87
N GLY A 124 -4.81 -29.63 20.87
CA GLY A 124 -6.26 -29.55 20.74
C GLY A 124 -6.76 -28.13 20.41
N LYS A 125 -8.07 -27.98 20.25
CA LYS A 125 -8.70 -26.71 19.85
C LYS A 125 -8.62 -25.61 20.92
N SER A 126 -8.49 -25.98 22.19
CA SER A 126 -8.49 -25.07 23.35
C SER A 126 -7.09 -24.79 23.90
N ASP A 127 -6.05 -25.35 23.29
CA ASP A 127 -4.70 -25.31 23.84
C ASP A 127 -3.98 -24.02 23.41
N THR A 128 -3.12 -23.52 24.30
CA THR A 128 -2.19 -22.45 23.96
C THR A 128 -0.92 -23.05 23.37
N VAL A 129 -0.48 -22.53 22.23
CA VAL A 129 0.76 -22.95 21.56
C VAL A 129 1.81 -21.84 21.57
N THR A 130 3.08 -22.22 21.56
CA THR A 130 4.21 -21.32 21.31
C THR A 130 4.86 -21.72 19.99
N VAL A 131 5.07 -20.74 19.10
CA VAL A 131 5.56 -20.99 17.74
C VAL A 131 6.63 -19.99 17.35
N GLU A 132 7.59 -20.45 16.56
CA GLU A 132 8.44 -19.60 15.73
C GLU A 132 7.97 -19.74 14.28
N TYR A 133 7.75 -18.62 13.60
CA TYR A 133 7.21 -18.62 12.24
C TYR A 133 7.67 -17.42 11.41
N THR A 134 7.55 -17.58 10.09
CA THR A 134 7.66 -16.48 9.13
C THR A 134 6.52 -16.59 8.11
N GLY A 135 5.70 -15.54 8.03
CA GLY A 135 4.64 -15.37 7.05
C GLY A 135 5.15 -14.66 5.80
N ARG A 136 4.93 -15.26 4.62
CA ARG A 136 5.30 -14.70 3.31
C ARG A 136 4.13 -14.73 2.35
N LEU A 137 4.04 -13.70 1.51
CA LEU A 137 3.18 -13.72 0.32
C LEU A 137 3.78 -14.66 -0.74
N ILE A 138 3.00 -15.00 -1.77
CA ILE A 138 3.42 -15.89 -2.87
C ILE A 138 4.62 -15.31 -3.65
N ASP A 139 4.78 -13.98 -3.66
CA ASP A 139 5.92 -13.29 -4.26
C ASP A 139 7.18 -13.29 -3.37
N GLY A 140 7.12 -13.92 -2.19
CA GLY A 140 8.23 -14.02 -1.24
C GLY A 140 8.32 -12.88 -0.22
N THR A 141 7.52 -11.82 -0.37
CA THR A 141 7.48 -10.69 0.57
C THR A 141 7.10 -11.16 1.96
N VAL A 142 7.97 -10.89 2.96
CA VAL A 142 7.69 -11.19 4.37
C VAL A 142 6.73 -10.15 4.93
N PHE A 143 5.58 -10.59 5.42
CA PHE A 143 4.61 -9.69 6.08
C PHE A 143 4.63 -9.81 7.61
N ASP A 144 5.05 -10.96 8.15
CA ASP A 144 5.21 -11.16 9.59
C ASP A 144 6.30 -12.21 9.87
N SER A 145 7.01 -12.09 11.00
CA SER A 145 8.04 -13.03 11.41
C SER A 145 8.38 -12.89 12.88
N THR A 146 8.54 -14.01 13.58
CA THR A 146 9.05 -14.03 14.95
C THR A 146 10.55 -13.73 15.05
N GLU A 147 11.30 -13.86 13.95
CA GLU A 147 12.74 -13.60 13.92
C GLU A 147 13.03 -12.09 14.03
N LYS A 148 12.27 -11.25 13.31
CA LYS A 148 12.42 -9.78 13.34
C LYS A 148 12.23 -9.16 14.73
N LYS A 149 11.52 -9.82 15.64
CA LYS A 149 11.31 -9.35 17.02
C LYS A 149 12.51 -9.64 17.95
N ARG A 150 13.54 -10.37 17.51
CA ARG A 150 14.70 -10.70 18.35
C ARG A 150 15.83 -9.67 18.36
N GLU A 151 15.78 -8.62 17.52
CA GLU A 151 16.85 -7.60 17.46
C GLU A 151 16.63 -6.36 18.35
N ALA A 152 15.66 -6.39 19.28
CA ALA A 152 15.46 -5.31 20.24
C ALA A 152 15.38 -5.86 21.66
N LYS A 153 16.52 -6.33 22.17
CA LYS A 153 16.87 -6.42 23.59
C LYS A 153 18.36 -6.77 23.67
N ASP A 154 19.20 -5.74 23.70
CA ASP A 154 20.22 -5.49 24.72
C ASP A 154 20.87 -4.12 24.49
#